data_AF-A0A7V1V2J6-F1
#
_entry.id   AF-A0A7V1V2J6-F1
#
_cell.length_a   1.000
_cell.length_b   1.000
_cell.length_c   1.000
_cell.angle_alpha   90.00
_cell.angle_beta   90.00
_cell.angle_gamma   90.00
#
_symmetry.space_group_name_H-M   'P 1'
#
loop_
_entity.id
_entity.type
_entity.pdbx_description
1 polymer ?
#
loop_
_entity_poly.entity_id
_entity_poly.type
_entity_poly.pdbx_seq_one_letter_code
_entity_poly.pdbx_strand_id
1 'polypeptide(L)'
;MIATETKIGEAVDRAVASLDFETLRWEYWDQNECLILPQFLSRSFVEANLASVAERLRPLLNRNYIPAHKKGGSVSYFTILKQAPEFLELYRSASFRNFVARLVNAPLHLCPDTDPHSCALYYYT
;
A
#
# COMPACT_ATOMS: atom_id res chain seq x y z
N MET A 1 -4.77 14.92 18.28
CA MET A 1 -3.36 14.50 18.16
C MET A 1 -2.89 14.93 16.79
N ILE A 2 -1.91 15.83 16.73
CA ILE A 2 -1.30 16.24 15.46
C ILE A 2 -0.45 15.05 15.03
N ALA A 3 -0.80 14.40 13.91
CA ALA A 3 0.03 13.36 13.34
C ALA A 3 1.38 14.00 13.02
N THR A 4 2.46 13.47 13.60
CA THR A 4 3.81 13.88 13.22
C THR A 4 3.97 13.52 11.75
N GLU A 5 4.16 14.51 10.89
CA GLU A 5 4.37 14.29 9.45
C GLU A 5 5.62 13.41 9.28
N THR A 6 5.43 12.27 8.62
CA THR A 6 6.49 11.33 8.32
C THR A 6 6.90 11.49 6.87
N LYS A 7 8.14 11.13 6.55
CA LYS A 7 8.66 11.20 5.18
C LYS A 7 7.80 10.40 4.17
N ILE A 8 7.24 9.26 4.58
CA ILE A 8 6.32 8.49 3.72
C ILE A 8 5.00 9.24 3.54
N GLY A 9 4.41 9.76 4.63
CA GLY A 9 3.18 10.55 4.58
C GLY A 9 3.28 11.73 3.62
N GLU A 10 4.32 12.56 3.76
CA GLU A 10 4.58 13.71 2.88
C GLU A 10 4.78 13.31 1.41
N ALA A 11 5.41 12.16 1.15
CA ALA A 11 5.60 11.67 -0.21
C ALA A 11 4.28 11.22 -0.83
N VAL A 12 3.43 10.56 -0.05
CA VAL A 12 2.09 10.14 -0.48
C VAL A 12 1.19 11.34 -0.71
N ASP A 13 1.21 12.33 0.17
CA ASP A 13 0.39 13.54 0.03
C ASP A 13 0.77 14.30 -1.25
N ARG A 14 2.07 14.47 -1.52
CA ARG A 14 2.54 15.07 -2.77
C ARG A 14 2.17 14.24 -3.99
N ALA A 15 2.29 12.92 -3.92
CA ALA A 15 1.93 12.03 -5.02
C ALA A 15 0.43 12.18 -5.35
N VAL A 16 -0.45 12.08 -4.35
CA VAL A 16 -1.91 12.24 -4.51
C VAL A 16 -2.25 13.62 -5.07
N ALA A 17 -1.62 14.69 -4.56
CA ALA A 17 -1.86 16.05 -5.03
C ALA A 17 -1.44 16.27 -6.50
N SER A 18 -0.53 15.45 -7.03
CA SER A 18 -0.08 15.53 -8.42
C SER A 18 -0.94 14.76 -9.43
N LEU A 19 -1.90 13.95 -8.95
CA LEU A 19 -2.75 13.12 -9.80
C LEU A 19 -3.86 13.96 -10.47
N ASP A 20 -4.05 13.75 -11.77
CA ASP A 20 -5.24 14.22 -12.48
C ASP A 20 -6.43 13.31 -12.17
N PHE A 21 -7.19 13.68 -11.13
CA PHE A 21 -8.27 12.86 -10.61
C PHE A 21 -9.37 12.58 -11.64
N GLU A 22 -9.75 13.54 -12.48
CA GLU A 22 -10.87 13.34 -13.41
C GLU A 22 -10.50 12.37 -14.53
N THR A 23 -9.28 12.47 -15.06
CA THR A 23 -8.76 11.51 -16.04
C THR A 23 -8.67 10.11 -15.46
N LEU A 24 -8.08 9.96 -14.27
CA LEU A 24 -7.92 8.65 -13.61
C LEU A 24 -9.27 8.03 -13.20
N ARG A 25 -10.24 8.86 -12.81
CA ARG A 25 -11.60 8.39 -12.53
C ARG A 25 -12.24 7.83 -13.77
N TRP A 26 -12.14 8.52 -14.91
CA TRP A 26 -12.66 8.01 -16.17
C TRP A 26 -11.98 6.69 -16.55
N GLU A 27 -10.65 6.61 -16.49
CA GLU A 27 -9.88 5.39 -16.77
C GLU A 27 -10.30 4.21 -15.87
N TYR A 28 -10.46 4.43 -14.58
CA TYR A 28 -10.87 3.39 -13.63
C TYR A 28 -12.22 2.78 -13.99
N TRP A 29 -13.21 3.61 -14.32
CA TRP A 29 -14.55 3.13 -14.66
C TRP A 29 -14.61 2.52 -16.08
N ASP A 30 -13.84 3.06 -17.03
CA ASP A 30 -13.72 2.51 -18.39
C ASP A 30 -13.02 1.14 -18.40
N GLN A 31 -12.02 0.95 -17.53
CA GLN A 31 -11.27 -0.31 -17.39
C GLN A 31 -11.90 -1.30 -16.39
N ASN A 32 -13.20 -1.18 -16.13
CA ASN A 32 -13.94 -2.08 -15.24
C ASN A 32 -13.29 -2.22 -13.85
N GLU A 33 -13.14 -1.08 -13.16
CA GLU A 33 -12.64 -0.97 -11.79
C GLU A 33 -11.15 -1.30 -11.63
N CYS A 34 -10.35 -1.05 -12.67
CA CYS A 34 -8.91 -1.25 -12.67
C CYS A 34 -8.17 0.06 -12.98
N LEU A 35 -7.13 0.38 -12.21
CA LEU A 35 -6.30 1.55 -12.45
C LEU A 35 -4.84 1.24 -12.15
N ILE A 36 -3.95 1.64 -13.05
CA ILE A 36 -2.49 1.53 -12.88
C ILE A 36 -1.92 2.93 -12.79
N LEU A 37 -1.29 3.25 -11.65
CA LEU A 37 -0.60 4.52 -11.42
C LEU A 37 0.91 4.32 -11.61
N PRO A 38 1.47 4.55 -12.81
CA PRO A 38 2.90 4.36 -13.03
C PRO A 38 3.69 5.33 -12.16
N GLN A 39 4.67 4.81 -11.42
CA GLN A 39 5.56 5.62 -10.58
C GLN A 39 4.83 6.54 -9.59
N PHE A 40 3.71 6.08 -9.01
CA PHE A 40 2.96 6.81 -7.98
C PHE A 40 3.87 7.38 -6.89
N LEU A 41 4.82 6.56 -6.41
CA LEU A 41 6.01 7.05 -5.72
C LEU A 41 7.20 6.92 -6.68
N SER A 42 8.10 7.91 -6.66
CA SER A 42 9.28 7.86 -7.51
C SER A 42 10.16 6.66 -7.17
N ARG A 43 10.83 6.10 -8.18
CA ARG A 43 11.75 4.97 -8.01
C ARG A 43 12.78 5.23 -6.91
N SER A 44 13.43 6.38 -6.94
CA SER A 44 14.47 6.74 -5.98
C SER A 44 13.93 6.82 -4.55
N PHE A 45 12.68 7.27 -4.37
CA PHE A 45 12.03 7.28 -3.07
C PHE A 45 11.75 5.86 -2.57
N VAL A 46 11.21 4.99 -3.43
CA VAL A 46 10.93 3.59 -3.07
C VAL A 46 12.21 2.85 -2.70
N GLU A 47 13.27 2.99 -3.50
CA GLU A 47 14.57 2.37 -3.26
C GLU A 47 15.20 2.84 -1.94
N ALA A 48 15.13 4.15 -1.65
CA ALA A 48 15.73 4.72 -0.45
C ALA A 48 14.97 4.42 0.85
N ASN A 49 13.65 4.19 0.79
CA ASN A 49 12.81 4.14 2.00
C ASN A 49 12.04 2.83 2.21
N LEU A 50 11.76 2.06 1.15
CA LEU A 50 10.85 0.91 1.23
C LEU A 50 11.49 -0.40 0.78
N ALA A 51 12.38 -0.36 -0.23
CA ALA A 51 12.95 -1.58 -0.80
C ALA A 51 13.80 -2.37 0.20
N SER A 52 14.69 -1.70 0.93
CA SER A 52 15.54 -2.35 1.96
C SER A 52 14.71 -2.87 3.14
N VAL A 53 13.62 -2.19 3.48
CA VAL A 53 12.66 -2.61 4.52
C VAL A 53 11.97 -3.89 4.09
N ALA A 54 11.48 -3.97 2.85
CA ALA A 54 10.90 -5.19 2.29
C ALA A 54 11.91 -6.36 2.30
N GLU A 55 13.12 -6.17 1.78
CA GLU A 55 14.11 -7.25 1.78
C GLU A 55 14.47 -7.74 3.19
N ARG A 56 14.54 -6.84 4.19
CA ARG A 56 14.74 -7.22 5.60
C ARG A 56 13.62 -8.08 6.16
N LEU A 57 12.38 -7.88 5.70
CA LEU A 57 11.22 -8.66 6.15
C LEU A 57 11.07 -10.01 5.45
N ARG A 58 11.73 -10.21 4.30
CA ARG A 58 11.65 -11.44 3.51
C ARG A 58 11.94 -12.74 4.28
N PRO A 59 12.85 -12.81 5.28
CA PRO A 59 13.03 -14.00 6.10
C PRO A 59 11.83 -14.35 6.99
N LEU A 60 10.92 -13.39 7.24
CA LEU A 60 9.76 -13.54 8.11
C LEU A 60 8.50 -13.99 7.36
N LEU A 61 8.65 -14.46 6.13
CA LEU A 61 7.54 -14.89 5.29
C LEU A 61 6.81 -16.09 5.88
N ASN A 62 5.51 -15.95 6.07
CA ASN A 62 4.64 -17.10 6.19
C ASN A 62 4.31 -17.61 4.77
N ARG A 63 4.66 -18.86 4.47
CA ARG A 63 4.41 -19.49 3.17
C ARG A 63 3.23 -20.44 3.26
N ASN A 64 2.17 -20.13 2.53
CA ASN A 64 1.10 -21.09 2.28
C ASN A 64 1.52 -21.94 1.07
N TYR A 65 2.09 -23.12 1.31
CA TYR A 65 2.29 -24.08 0.24
C TYR A 65 0.97 -24.79 -0.04
N ILE A 66 0.37 -24.49 -1.20
CA ILE A 66 -0.79 -25.22 -1.72
C ILE A 66 -0.33 -25.88 -3.03
N PRO A 67 -0.38 -27.23 -3.14
CA PRO A 67 -0.01 -27.93 -4.37
C PRO A 67 -0.73 -27.35 -5.59
N ALA A 68 -0.01 -27.16 -6.70
CA ALA A 68 -0.50 -26.55 -7.95
C ALA A 68 -0.88 -25.05 -7.92
N HIS A 69 -0.71 -24.35 -6.79
CA HIS A 69 -0.89 -22.89 -6.72
C HIS A 69 0.43 -22.12 -6.78
N LYS A 70 0.34 -20.84 -7.17
CA LYS A 70 1.49 -19.92 -7.21
C LYS A 70 2.23 -19.93 -5.87
N LYS A 71 3.55 -20.11 -5.91
CA LYS A 71 4.40 -20.03 -4.72
C LYS A 71 4.40 -18.59 -4.22
N GLY A 72 3.59 -18.34 -3.20
CA GLY A 72 3.45 -17.04 -2.56
C GLY A 72 3.68 -17.15 -1.06
N GLY A 73 4.27 -16.11 -0.49
CA GLY A 73 4.31 -15.91 0.95
C GLY A 73 3.91 -14.49 1.29
N SER A 74 3.47 -14.27 2.52
CA SER A 74 3.16 -12.93 3.01
C SER A 74 3.79 -12.67 4.37
N VAL A 75 4.19 -11.42 4.58
CA VAL A 75 4.46 -10.88 5.91
C VAL A 75 3.18 -10.22 6.40
N SER A 76 2.67 -10.66 7.54
CA SER A 76 1.38 -10.21 8.09
C SER A 76 1.45 -8.82 8.70
N TYR A 77 0.26 -8.24 8.88
CA TYR A 77 0.05 -6.95 9.53
C TYR A 77 0.74 -6.85 10.89
N PHE A 78 0.67 -7.90 11.72
CA PHE A 78 1.30 -7.91 13.04
C PHE A 78 2.82 -7.77 12.99
N THR A 79 3.46 -8.33 11.97
CA THR A 79 4.91 -8.19 11.76
C THR A 79 5.24 -6.81 11.23
N ILE A 80 4.47 -6.31 10.26
CA ILE A 80 4.64 -4.96 9.71
C ILE A 80 4.49 -3.90 10.80
N LEU A 81 3.47 -4.02 11.65
CA LEU A 81 3.23 -3.11 12.78
C LEU A 81 4.43 -2.98 13.72
N LYS A 82 5.20 -4.06 13.91
CA LYS A 82 6.36 -4.09 14.82
C LYS A 82 7.68 -3.73 14.14
N GLN A 83 7.84 -4.06 12.86
CA GLN A 83 9.16 -4.10 12.21
C GLN A 83 9.27 -3.25 10.94
N ALA A 84 8.15 -2.73 10.43
CA ALA A 84 8.11 -1.89 9.24
C ALA A 84 6.92 -0.91 9.25
N PRO A 85 6.85 0.01 10.23
CA PRO A 85 5.78 1.00 10.33
C PRO A 85 5.66 1.89 9.08
N GLU A 86 6.70 2.01 8.26
CA GLU A 86 6.73 2.78 7.01
C GLU A 86 5.62 2.35 6.03
N PHE A 87 5.32 1.05 5.95
CA PHE A 87 4.20 0.57 5.11
C PHE A 87 2.84 0.91 5.70
N LEU A 88 2.74 1.03 7.03
CA LEU A 88 1.50 1.46 7.67
C LEU A 88 1.22 2.94 7.47
N GLU A 89 2.25 3.77 7.33
CA GLU A 89 2.09 5.19 7.01
C GLU A 89 1.43 5.36 5.63
N LEU A 90 1.86 4.59 4.63
CA LEU A 90 1.18 4.53 3.32
C LEU A 90 -0.25 3.99 3.46
N TYR A 91 -0.44 2.83 4.09
CA TYR A 91 -1.75 2.18 4.22
C TYR A 91 -2.78 3.04 4.97
N ARG A 92 -2.34 3.81 5.98
CA ARG A 92 -3.20 4.66 6.80
C ARG A 92 -3.31 6.10 6.30
N SER A 93 -2.58 6.47 5.24
CA SER A 93 -2.60 7.83 4.69
C SER A 93 -4.03 8.28 4.39
N ALA A 94 -4.41 9.41 5.00
CA ALA A 94 -5.73 9.98 4.81
C ALA A 94 -5.93 10.49 3.38
N SER A 95 -4.90 11.12 2.78
CA SER A 95 -4.96 11.62 1.40
C SER A 95 -5.17 10.49 0.41
N PHE A 96 -4.40 9.40 0.53
CA PHE A 96 -4.53 8.25 -0.34
C PHE A 96 -5.87 7.54 -0.17
N ARG A 97 -6.30 7.33 1.07
CA ARG A 97 -7.63 6.75 1.34
C ARG A 97 -8.77 7.60 0.81
N ASN A 98 -8.70 8.92 0.97
CA ASN A 98 -9.72 9.84 0.45
C ASN A 98 -9.74 9.86 -1.08
N PHE A 99 -8.56 9.78 -1.71
CA PHE A 99 -8.45 9.60 -3.16
C PHE A 99 -9.16 8.32 -3.61
N VAL A 100 -8.86 7.17 -3.00
CA VAL A 100 -9.49 5.88 -3.36
C VAL A 100 -10.99 5.91 -3.09
N ALA A 101 -11.44 6.43 -1.94
CA ALA A 101 -12.87 6.55 -1.61
C ALA A 101 -13.64 7.38 -2.66
N ARG A 102 -13.05 8.49 -3.13
CA ARG A 102 -13.63 9.30 -4.21
C ARG A 102 -13.60 8.57 -5.56
N LEU A 103 -12.52 7.85 -5.86
CA LEU A 103 -12.36 7.11 -7.12
C LEU A 103 -13.44 6.03 -7.27
N VAL A 104 -13.63 5.22 -6.22
CA VAL A 104 -14.59 4.10 -6.20
C VAL A 104 -16.01 4.54 -5.85
N ASN A 105 -16.21 5.82 -5.51
CA ASN A 105 -17.49 6.38 -5.07
C ASN A 105 -18.14 5.60 -3.91
N ALA A 106 -17.33 5.19 -2.93
CA ALA A 106 -17.78 4.46 -1.75
C ALA A 106 -16.95 4.80 -0.51
N PRO A 107 -17.52 4.67 0.71
CA PRO A 107 -16.75 4.83 1.94
C PRO A 107 -15.60 3.81 2.02
N LEU A 108 -14.39 4.30 2.30
CA LEU A 108 -13.22 3.44 2.50
C LEU A 108 -12.85 3.34 3.98
N HIS A 109 -13.00 2.15 4.53
CA HIS A 109 -12.67 1.81 5.92
C HIS A 109 -11.33 1.09 6.00
N LEU A 110 -10.62 1.26 7.12
CA LEU A 110 -9.50 0.39 7.44
C LEU A 110 -10.02 -0.99 7.83
N CYS A 111 -9.32 -2.02 7.37
CA CYS A 111 -9.53 -3.37 7.85
C CYS A 111 -9.18 -3.45 9.37
N PRO A 112 -9.91 -4.26 10.18
CA PRO A 112 -9.67 -4.39 11.62
C PRO A 112 -8.22 -4.74 11.96
N ASP A 113 -7.69 -4.19 13.05
CA ASP A 113 -6.32 -4.48 13.48
C ASP A 113 -6.10 -5.93 13.95
N THR A 114 -7.17 -6.69 14.16
CA THR A 114 -7.16 -8.12 14.44
C THR A 114 -6.98 -9.01 13.21
N ASP A 115 -7.09 -8.45 12.00
CA ASP A 115 -6.90 -9.19 10.76
C ASP A 115 -5.41 -9.19 10.34
N PRO A 116 -4.75 -10.36 10.21
CA PRO A 116 -3.36 -10.46 9.76
C PRO A 116 -3.14 -9.95 8.32
N HIS A 117 -4.20 -9.78 7.53
CA HIS A 117 -4.16 -9.29 6.16
C HIS A 117 -4.51 -7.81 6.01
N SER A 118 -4.78 -7.08 7.11
CA SER A 118 -5.09 -5.64 7.08
C SER A 118 -4.09 -4.81 6.30
N CYS A 119 -2.80 -5.08 6.47
CA CYS A 119 -1.74 -4.63 5.58
C CYS A 119 -0.73 -5.77 5.52
N ALA A 120 -0.41 -6.25 4.33
CA ALA A 120 0.48 -7.38 4.13
C ALA A 120 1.43 -7.12 2.96
N LEU A 121 2.66 -7.61 3.08
CA LEU A 121 3.62 -7.63 1.99
C LEU A 121 3.63 -9.02 1.38
N TYR A 122 3.28 -9.12 0.10
CA TYR A 122 3.28 -10.37 -0.65
C TYR A 122 4.57 -10.53 -1.45
N TYR A 123 5.16 -11.72 -1.36
CA TYR A 123 6.37 -12.09 -2.07
C TYR A 123 6.03 -13.22 -3.00
N TYR A 124 6.15 -12.93 -4.29
CA TYR A 124 5.96 -13.89 -5.36
C TYR A 124 7.33 -14.26 -5.92
N THR A 125 7.59 -15.56 -6.03
CA THR A 125 8.81 -16.12 -6.65
C THR A 125 8.45 -17.02 -7.81
#